data_AF-A0AAV1E9T5-F1
#
_entry.id   AF-A0AAV1E9T5-F1
#
_cell.length_a   1.000
_cell.length_b   1.000
_cell.length_c   1.000
_cell.angle_alpha   90.00
_cell.angle_beta   90.00
_cell.angle_gamma   90.00
#
_symmetry.space_group_name_H-M   'P 1'
#
loop_
_entity.id
_entity.type
_entity.pdbx_description
1 polymer ?
#
loop_
_entity_poly.entity_id
_entity_poly.type
_entity_poly.pdbx_seq_one_letter_code
_entity_poly.pdbx_strand_id
1 'polypeptide(L)'
;MTAEEQRKAGEIVSSLAKKQKIGEEASEEERDPLAEQQLEIERLLKKIEELVATSINLDRQIKDENEERRKLLIQAFNEIPELINNPFQIGIKIMGEFDPKIFEEQCKLKFADDYEVKAREMYSLWEERLRNPDWRPFKVVTTIDHKNMTEVDEDDELLRELKLEWEDKIYTAITRALKEMDEYNPSGRFPVPELWNFKEDRIATSREGINIVNSCCEMINCS
;
A
#
# COMPACT_ATOMS: atom_id res chain seq x y z
N MET A 1 71.03 60.42 -16.88
CA MET A 1 69.94 59.88 -17.71
C MET A 1 69.94 60.62 -19.03
N THR A 2 69.97 59.90 -20.15
CA THR A 2 69.91 60.47 -21.49
C THR A 2 68.47 60.87 -21.82
N ALA A 3 68.28 61.82 -22.75
CA ALA A 3 66.94 62.24 -23.20
C ALA A 3 66.11 61.06 -23.75
N GLU A 4 66.78 60.03 -24.28
CA GLU A 4 66.15 58.81 -24.77
C GLU A 4 65.62 57.91 -23.65
N GLU A 5 66.32 57.84 -22.51
CA GLU A 5 65.86 57.11 -21.32
C GLU A 5 64.61 57.77 -20.71
N GLN A 6 64.55 59.11 -20.71
CA GLN A 6 63.36 59.84 -20.26
C GLN A 6 62.16 59.62 -21.18
N ARG A 7 62.38 59.57 -22.50
CA ARG A 7 61.30 59.27 -23.47
C ARG A 7 60.75 57.85 -23.29
N LYS A 8 61.63 56.85 -23.14
CA LYS A 8 61.23 55.45 -22.89
C LYS A 8 60.47 55.31 -21.57
N ALA A 9 60.92 56.00 -20.52
CA ALA A 9 60.20 56.01 -19.23
C ALA A 9 58.79 56.60 -19.37
N GLY A 10 58.62 57.69 -20.13
CA GLY A 10 57.31 58.30 -20.40
C GLY A 10 56.35 57.38 -21.16
N GLU A 11 56.83 56.63 -22.14
CA GLU A 11 56.04 55.65 -22.91
C GLU A 11 55.59 54.48 -22.03
N ILE A 12 56.46 54.01 -21.12
CA ILE A 12 56.15 52.94 -20.15
C ILE A 12 55.09 53.42 -19.14
N VAL A 13 55.23 54.62 -18.61
CA VAL A 13 54.25 55.18 -17.66
C VAL A 13 52.89 55.39 -18.34
N SER A 14 52.87 55.87 -19.59
CA SER A 14 51.63 56.04 -20.35
C SER A 14 50.93 54.71 -20.64
N SER A 15 51.70 53.67 -20.99
CA SER A 15 51.16 52.33 -21.24
C SER A 15 50.71 51.62 -19.96
N LEU A 16 51.37 51.85 -18.82
CA LEU A 16 50.92 51.38 -17.50
C LEU A 16 49.62 52.08 -17.06
N ALA A 17 49.53 53.40 -17.22
CA ALA A 17 48.32 54.16 -16.90
C ALA A 17 47.11 53.75 -17.76
N LYS A 18 47.33 53.42 -19.05
CA LYS A 18 46.29 52.85 -19.92
C LYS A 18 45.85 51.45 -19.45
N LYS A 19 46.80 50.57 -19.07
CA LYS A 19 46.47 49.25 -18.52
C LYS A 19 45.72 49.34 -17.19
N GLN A 20 46.05 50.30 -16.35
CA GLN A 20 45.40 50.51 -15.06
C GLN A 20 43.97 51.05 -15.23
N LYS A 21 43.74 51.96 -16.18
CA LYS A 21 42.37 52.37 -16.57
C LYS A 21 41.53 51.22 -17.12
N ILE A 22 42.12 50.33 -17.94
CA ILE A 22 41.44 49.13 -18.44
C ILE A 22 41.13 48.14 -17.29
N GLY A 23 41.99 48.08 -16.26
CA GLY A 23 41.76 47.27 -15.07
C GLY A 23 40.72 47.83 -14.10
N GLU A 24 40.49 49.15 -14.08
CA GLU A 24 39.48 49.81 -13.25
C GLU A 24 38.09 49.88 -13.94
N GLU A 25 38.04 49.94 -15.27
CA GLU A 25 36.79 49.85 -16.05
C GLU A 25 36.25 48.41 -16.19
N ALA A 26 37.02 47.38 -15.82
CA ALA A 26 36.59 45.98 -15.84
C ALA A 26 35.89 45.52 -14.55
N SER A 27 35.24 46.43 -13.80
CA SER A 27 34.66 46.12 -12.48
C SER A 27 33.13 46.18 -12.37
N GLU A 28 32.39 46.10 -13.48
CA GLU A 28 30.92 46.08 -13.38
C GLU A 28 30.16 45.12 -14.32
N GLU A 29 30.82 44.32 -15.18
CA GLU A 29 30.11 43.53 -16.22
C GLU A 29 30.54 42.08 -16.48
N GLU A 30 31.26 41.41 -15.55
CA GLU A 30 31.38 39.94 -15.59
C GLU A 30 30.81 39.33 -14.31
N ARG A 31 29.48 39.20 -14.23
CA ARG A 31 28.89 38.23 -13.31
C ARG A 31 29.34 36.85 -13.75
N ASP A 32 29.98 36.11 -12.85
CA ASP A 32 30.43 34.73 -13.09
C ASP A 32 29.21 33.88 -13.55
N PRO A 33 29.17 33.43 -14.81
CA PRO A 33 28.05 32.63 -15.33
C PRO A 33 27.82 31.34 -14.52
N LEU A 34 28.87 30.84 -13.85
CA LEU A 34 28.78 29.67 -13.00
C LEU A 34 27.99 29.96 -11.71
N ALA A 35 28.16 31.15 -11.14
CA ALA A 35 27.44 31.58 -9.93
C ALA A 35 25.94 31.79 -10.20
N GLU A 36 25.59 32.34 -11.38
CA GLU A 36 24.19 32.50 -11.78
C GLU A 36 23.52 31.14 -12.04
N GLN A 37 24.23 30.21 -12.68
CA GLN A 37 23.75 28.83 -12.85
C GLN A 37 23.55 28.12 -11.51
N GLN A 38 24.49 28.29 -10.57
CA GLN A 38 24.39 27.72 -9.23
C GLN A 38 23.16 28.24 -8.47
N LEU A 39 22.91 29.56 -8.53
CA LEU A 39 21.74 30.17 -7.89
C LEU A 39 20.42 29.67 -8.51
N GLU A 40 20.38 29.49 -9.82
CA GLU A 40 19.20 28.94 -10.49
C GLU A 40 18.98 27.47 -10.14
N ILE A 41 20.05 26.67 -10.06
CA ILE A 41 19.98 25.27 -9.58
C ILE A 41 19.41 25.24 -8.16
N GLU A 42 19.92 26.06 -7.24
CA GLU A 42 19.42 26.13 -5.86
C GLU A 42 17.94 26.54 -5.80
N ARG A 43 17.53 27.50 -6.64
CA ARG A 43 16.13 27.92 -6.76
C ARG A 43 15.25 26.78 -7.28
N LEU A 44 15.70 26.05 -8.29
CA LEU A 44 14.97 24.92 -8.87
C LEU A 44 14.88 23.76 -7.88
N LEU A 45 15.96 23.46 -7.14
CA LEU A 45 15.97 22.44 -6.09
C LEU A 45 14.94 22.76 -5.01
N LYS A 46 14.92 24.00 -4.52
CA LYS A 46 13.91 24.44 -3.54
C LYS A 46 12.48 24.27 -4.07
N LYS A 47 12.25 24.61 -5.34
CA LYS A 47 10.94 24.42 -5.99
C LYS A 47 10.56 22.94 -6.11
N ILE A 48 11.52 22.07 -6.42
CA ILE A 48 11.30 20.61 -6.48
C ILE A 48 10.94 20.08 -5.09
N GLU A 49 11.66 20.50 -4.04
CA GLU A 49 11.37 20.11 -2.65
C GLU A 49 9.95 20.51 -2.23
N GLU A 50 9.54 21.74 -2.55
CA GLU A 50 8.18 22.23 -2.29
C GLU A 50 7.11 21.42 -3.03
N LEU A 51 7.36 21.06 -4.30
CA LEU A 51 6.45 20.23 -5.09
C LEU A 51 6.36 18.79 -4.56
N VAL A 52 7.48 18.19 -4.17
CA VAL A 52 7.51 16.84 -3.57
C VAL A 52 6.74 16.82 -2.25
N ALA A 53 6.97 17.80 -1.38
CA ALA A 53 6.24 17.93 -0.12
C ALA A 53 4.72 18.07 -0.36
N THR A 54 4.33 18.84 -1.38
CA THR A 54 2.93 18.98 -1.78
C THR A 54 2.34 17.67 -2.28
N SER A 55 3.07 16.92 -3.12
CA SER A 55 2.63 15.61 -3.63
C SER A 55 2.40 14.62 -2.49
N ILE A 56 3.34 14.51 -1.55
CA ILE A 56 3.22 13.60 -0.40
C ILE A 56 1.96 13.91 0.43
N ASN A 57 1.67 15.20 0.63
CA ASN A 57 0.46 15.61 1.36
C ASN A 57 -0.82 15.27 0.60
N LEU A 58 -0.85 15.47 -0.72
CA LEU A 58 -2.00 15.09 -1.55
C LEU A 58 -2.21 13.58 -1.58
N ASP A 59 -1.14 12.79 -1.70
CA ASP A 59 -1.21 11.33 -1.67
C ASP A 59 -1.79 10.83 -0.34
N ARG A 60 -1.40 11.45 0.77
CA ARG A 60 -1.97 11.17 2.09
C ARG A 60 -3.45 11.49 2.15
N GLN A 61 -3.87 12.67 1.67
CA GLN A 61 -5.29 13.05 1.64
C GLN A 61 -6.12 12.08 0.79
N ILE A 62 -5.63 11.70 -0.39
CA ILE A 62 -6.30 10.74 -1.26
C ILE A 62 -6.42 9.38 -0.58
N LYS A 63 -5.38 8.93 0.12
CA LYS A 63 -5.42 7.68 0.88
C LYS A 63 -6.48 7.73 1.98
N ASP A 64 -6.46 8.78 2.80
CA ASP A 64 -7.42 8.96 3.91
C ASP A 64 -8.87 9.02 3.37
N GLU A 65 -9.11 9.75 2.27
CA GLU A 65 -10.42 9.79 1.62
C GLU A 65 -10.87 8.43 1.08
N ASN A 66 -9.95 7.66 0.49
CA ASN A 66 -10.26 6.34 -0.04
C ASN A 66 -10.59 5.34 1.08
N GLU A 67 -9.84 5.38 2.19
CA GLU A 67 -10.11 4.57 3.37
C GLU A 67 -11.49 4.91 3.96
N GLU A 68 -11.82 6.20 4.10
CA GLU A 68 -13.13 6.63 4.63
C GLU A 68 -14.28 6.23 3.68
N ARG A 69 -14.13 6.42 2.36
CA ARG A 69 -15.12 5.95 1.37
C ARG A 69 -15.36 4.45 1.50
N ARG A 70 -14.29 3.68 1.68
CA ARG A 70 -14.35 2.22 1.80
C ARG A 70 -15.08 1.80 3.07
N LYS A 71 -14.76 2.45 4.20
CA LYS A 71 -15.43 2.25 5.48
C LYS A 71 -16.93 2.55 5.40
N LEU A 72 -17.32 3.66 4.78
CA LEU A 72 -18.73 4.03 4.59
C LEU A 72 -19.48 3.03 3.71
N LEU A 73 -18.84 2.53 2.64
CA LEU A 73 -19.43 1.48 1.81
C LEU A 73 -19.61 0.17 2.59
N ILE A 74 -18.60 -0.25 3.36
CA ILE A 74 -18.72 -1.45 4.19
C ILE A 74 -19.87 -1.30 5.20
N GLN A 75 -19.98 -0.15 5.84
CA GLN A 75 -21.07 0.15 6.75
C GLN A 75 -22.43 0.08 6.04
N ALA A 76 -22.57 0.71 4.88
CA ALA A 76 -23.81 0.68 4.10
C ALA A 76 -24.23 -0.75 3.74
N PHE A 77 -23.31 -1.58 3.25
CA PHE A 77 -23.60 -2.98 2.89
C PHE A 77 -23.96 -3.86 4.10
N ASN A 78 -23.50 -3.51 5.31
CA ASN A 78 -23.88 -4.19 6.54
C ASN A 78 -25.27 -3.75 7.06
N GLU A 79 -25.62 -2.47 6.89
CA GLU A 79 -26.84 -1.89 7.45
C GLU A 79 -28.05 -1.96 6.52
N ILE A 80 -27.84 -2.09 5.20
CA ILE A 80 -28.88 -2.02 4.17
C ILE A 80 -29.03 -3.40 3.49
N PRO A 81 -30.03 -4.22 3.89
CA PRO A 81 -30.24 -5.56 3.34
C PRO A 81 -30.45 -5.59 1.82
N GLU A 82 -31.00 -4.53 1.24
CA GLU A 82 -31.26 -4.40 -0.20
C GLU A 82 -29.97 -4.40 -1.02
N LEU A 83 -28.83 -4.01 -0.43
CA LEU A 83 -27.52 -4.05 -1.10
C LEU A 83 -26.97 -5.47 -1.21
N ILE A 84 -27.36 -6.39 -0.32
CA ILE A 84 -26.80 -7.75 -0.23
C ILE A 84 -27.21 -8.58 -1.46
N ASN A 85 -28.43 -8.39 -1.96
CA ASN A 85 -28.98 -9.15 -3.08
C ASN A 85 -28.88 -8.37 -4.40
N ASN A 86 -27.66 -7.96 -4.78
CA ASN A 86 -27.42 -7.25 -6.03
C ASN A 86 -26.96 -8.21 -7.17
N PRO A 87 -27.26 -7.88 -8.43
CA PRO A 87 -26.92 -8.74 -9.58
C PRO A 87 -25.41 -8.86 -9.86
N PHE A 88 -24.59 -8.00 -9.25
CA PHE A 88 -23.14 -7.96 -9.45
C PHE A 88 -22.38 -8.84 -8.45
N GLN A 89 -23.08 -9.48 -7.49
CA GLN A 89 -22.50 -10.31 -6.44
C GLN A 89 -21.39 -9.59 -5.66
N ILE A 90 -21.61 -8.30 -5.39
CA ILE A 90 -20.73 -7.51 -4.52
C ILE A 90 -21.28 -7.60 -3.10
N GLY A 91 -20.42 -7.82 -2.12
CA GLY A 91 -20.86 -7.87 -0.73
C GLY A 91 -19.68 -7.71 0.23
N ILE A 92 -19.92 -8.08 1.48
CA ILE A 92 -18.87 -8.08 2.51
C ILE A 92 -18.29 -9.49 2.61
N LYS A 93 -16.96 -9.57 2.47
CA LYS A 93 -16.17 -10.75 2.82
C LYS A 93 -15.40 -10.44 4.09
N ILE A 94 -15.36 -11.37 5.03
CA ILE A 94 -14.55 -11.24 6.24
C ILE A 94 -13.19 -11.91 5.97
N MET A 95 -12.14 -11.10 5.86
CA MET A 95 -10.78 -11.56 5.58
C MET A 95 -10.19 -12.21 6.82
N GLY A 96 -9.73 -13.45 6.68
CA GLY A 96 -9.26 -14.26 7.80
C GLY A 96 -10.35 -15.12 8.46
N GLU A 97 -11.56 -15.15 7.89
CA GLU A 97 -12.62 -16.09 8.27
C GLU A 97 -12.70 -17.27 7.28
N PHE A 98 -13.18 -18.40 7.77
CA PHE A 98 -13.39 -19.63 7.01
C PHE A 98 -14.82 -20.13 7.21
N ASP A 99 -15.40 -20.79 6.22
CA ASP A 99 -16.83 -21.17 6.25
C ASP A 99 -17.08 -22.28 7.30
N PRO A 100 -17.93 -22.04 8.32
CA PRO A 100 -18.30 -23.05 9.31
C PRO A 100 -18.87 -24.33 8.68
N LYS A 101 -19.54 -24.23 7.51
CA LYS A 101 -20.14 -25.38 6.83
C LYS A 101 -19.11 -26.41 6.40
N ILE A 102 -17.88 -26.01 6.12
CA ILE A 102 -16.80 -26.94 5.77
C ILE A 102 -16.57 -27.91 6.93
N PHE A 103 -16.58 -27.43 8.18
CA PHE A 103 -16.45 -28.27 9.36
C PHE A 103 -17.67 -29.15 9.58
N GLU A 104 -18.88 -28.61 9.39
CA GLU A 104 -20.11 -29.41 9.48
C GLU A 104 -20.12 -30.56 8.48
N GLU A 105 -19.79 -30.31 7.21
CA GLU A 105 -19.73 -31.32 6.15
C GLU A 105 -18.72 -32.41 6.47
N GLN A 106 -17.51 -32.04 6.89
CA GLN A 106 -16.47 -33.03 7.21
C GLN A 106 -16.79 -33.80 8.50
N CYS A 107 -17.34 -33.13 9.52
CA CYS A 107 -17.74 -33.81 10.75
C CYS A 107 -18.88 -34.79 10.51
N LYS A 108 -19.86 -34.46 9.65
CA LYS A 108 -20.95 -35.38 9.28
C LYS A 108 -20.46 -36.70 8.68
N LEU A 109 -19.31 -36.68 8.01
CA LEU A 109 -18.72 -37.88 7.41
C LEU A 109 -17.99 -38.76 8.44
N LYS A 110 -17.50 -38.16 9.53
CA LYS A 110 -16.61 -38.81 10.51
C LYS A 110 -17.32 -39.17 11.82
N PHE A 111 -18.35 -38.41 12.20
CA PHE A 111 -19.07 -38.51 13.45
C PHE A 111 -20.56 -38.75 13.19
N ALA A 112 -21.19 -39.60 14.00
CA ALA A 112 -22.58 -40.00 13.80
C ALA A 112 -23.56 -38.94 14.32
N ASP A 113 -23.80 -38.89 15.63
CA ASP A 113 -24.83 -38.01 16.21
C ASP A 113 -24.26 -36.72 16.83
N ASP A 114 -22.95 -36.66 17.06
CA ASP A 114 -22.27 -35.52 17.71
C ASP A 114 -21.55 -34.58 16.73
N TYR A 115 -21.76 -34.75 15.43
CA TYR A 115 -21.04 -34.00 14.39
C TYR A 115 -21.20 -32.47 14.53
N GLU A 116 -22.36 -31.98 14.97
CA GLU A 116 -22.62 -30.54 15.13
C GLU A 116 -21.79 -29.93 16.25
N VAL A 117 -21.64 -30.69 17.34
CA VAL A 117 -20.81 -30.28 18.48
C VAL A 117 -19.34 -30.31 18.06
N LYS A 118 -18.91 -31.38 17.38
CA LYS A 118 -17.54 -31.53 16.87
C LYS A 118 -17.17 -30.44 15.86
N ALA A 119 -18.07 -30.11 14.93
CA ALA A 119 -17.83 -29.05 13.96
C ALA A 119 -17.63 -27.69 14.64
N ARG A 120 -18.43 -27.38 15.65
CA ARG A 120 -18.31 -26.13 16.42
C ARG A 120 -17.02 -26.09 17.24
N GLU A 121 -16.67 -27.19 17.93
CA GLU A 121 -15.41 -27.31 18.67
C GLU A 121 -14.21 -27.08 17.76
N MET A 122 -14.22 -27.70 16.57
CA MET A 122 -13.15 -27.54 15.58
C MET A 122 -13.07 -26.14 15.00
N TYR A 123 -14.21 -25.53 14.69
CA TYR A 123 -14.27 -24.15 14.23
C TYR A 123 -13.63 -23.21 15.25
N SER A 124 -14.06 -23.28 16.52
CA SER A 124 -13.54 -22.43 17.59
C SER A 124 -12.05 -22.68 17.86
N LEU A 125 -11.60 -23.94 17.82
CA LEU A 125 -10.18 -24.27 17.98
C LEU A 125 -9.32 -23.59 16.91
N TRP A 126 -9.74 -23.66 15.65
CA TRP A 126 -8.97 -23.05 14.56
C TRP A 126 -9.08 -21.53 14.56
N GLU A 127 -10.23 -20.97 14.92
CA GLU A 127 -10.37 -19.54 15.12
C GLU A 127 -9.41 -19.02 16.20
N GLU A 128 -9.29 -19.70 17.33
CA GLU A 128 -8.37 -19.35 18.41
C GLU A 128 -6.91 -19.45 17.96
N ARG A 129 -6.55 -20.55 17.27
CA ARG A 129 -5.20 -20.73 16.70
C ARG A 129 -4.85 -19.62 15.73
N LEU A 130 -5.73 -19.29 14.79
CA LEU A 130 -5.52 -18.20 13.83
C LEU A 130 -5.31 -16.85 14.52
N ARG A 131 -5.99 -16.59 15.64
CA ARG A 131 -5.86 -15.35 16.42
C ARG A 131 -4.62 -15.33 17.31
N ASN A 132 -3.97 -16.47 17.57
CA ASN A 132 -2.79 -16.54 18.42
C ASN A 132 -1.58 -15.83 17.78
N PRO A 133 -1.06 -14.74 18.38
CA PRO A 133 0.07 -14.01 17.81
C PRO A 133 1.39 -14.79 17.82
N ASP A 134 1.53 -15.77 18.71
CA ASP A 134 2.73 -16.60 18.86
C ASP A 134 2.80 -17.71 17.81
N TRP A 135 1.67 -18.05 17.19
CA TRP A 135 1.63 -19.01 16.08
C TRP A 135 1.61 -18.26 14.74
N ARG A 136 2.76 -18.28 14.05
CA ARG A 136 2.97 -17.68 12.72
C ARG A 136 3.63 -18.71 11.81
N PRO A 137 2.84 -19.63 11.22
CA PRO A 137 3.35 -20.73 10.39
C PRO A 137 3.75 -20.21 9.00
N PHE A 138 4.75 -19.35 8.95
CA PHE A 138 5.21 -18.66 7.75
C PHE A 138 6.73 -18.74 7.64
N LYS A 139 7.22 -18.99 6.42
CA LYS A 139 8.64 -19.00 6.08
C LYS A 139 8.96 -17.97 5.01
N VAL A 140 10.19 -17.46 5.05
CA VAL A 140 10.70 -16.58 4.02
C VAL A 140 11.31 -17.41 2.91
N VAL A 141 10.82 -17.22 1.69
CA VAL A 141 11.38 -17.78 0.47
C VAL A 141 11.95 -16.67 -0.39
N THR A 142 13.09 -16.91 -1.02
CA THR A 142 13.70 -15.96 -1.96
C THR A 142 13.33 -16.39 -3.38
N THR A 143 12.67 -15.50 -4.11
CA THR A 143 12.31 -15.75 -5.51
C THR A 143 13.54 -15.69 -6.42
N ILE A 144 13.37 -16.14 -7.67
CA ILE A 144 14.39 -16.06 -8.72
C ILE A 144 14.87 -14.62 -8.93
N ASP A 145 14.00 -13.62 -8.69
CA ASP A 145 14.30 -12.19 -8.79
C ASP A 145 14.94 -11.60 -7.52
N HIS A 146 15.43 -12.44 -6.60
CA HIS A 146 16.01 -12.04 -5.31
C HIS A 146 15.07 -11.22 -4.41
N LYS A 147 13.76 -11.43 -4.54
CA LYS A 147 12.77 -10.85 -3.62
C LYS A 147 12.43 -11.85 -2.54
N ASN A 148 12.43 -11.40 -1.29
CA ASN A 148 11.93 -12.18 -0.17
C ASN A 148 10.40 -12.11 -0.15
N MET A 149 9.77 -13.27 -0.14
CA MET A 149 8.32 -13.43 0.02
C MET A 149 8.04 -14.33 1.21
N THR A 150 6.91 -14.08 1.86
CA THR A 150 6.43 -14.89 2.97
C THR A 150 5.45 -15.91 2.41
N GLU A 151 5.69 -17.19 2.69
CA GLU A 151 4.79 -18.28 2.31
C GLU A 151 4.40 -19.09 3.54
N VAL A 152 3.23 -19.73 3.49
CA VAL A 152 2.79 -20.63 4.56
C VAL A 152 3.77 -21.78 4.67
N ASP A 153 4.22 -22.06 5.88
CA ASP A 153 5.10 -23.19 6.15
C ASP A 153 4.31 -24.48 6.24
N GLU A 154 4.24 -25.22 5.13
CA GLU A 154 3.51 -26.51 5.08
C GLU A 154 4.09 -27.59 6.02
N ASP A 155 5.31 -27.40 6.52
CA ASP A 155 5.96 -28.31 7.47
C ASP A 155 5.61 -28.01 8.94
N ASP A 156 4.88 -26.91 9.19
CA ASP A 156 4.37 -26.54 10.52
C ASP A 156 3.58 -27.71 11.15
N GLU A 157 3.83 -27.97 12.42
CA GLU A 157 3.30 -29.12 13.14
C GLU A 157 1.77 -29.16 13.12
N LEU A 158 1.12 -28.02 13.41
CA LEU A 158 -0.34 -27.92 13.46
C LEU A 158 -0.96 -28.02 12.06
N LEU A 159 -0.32 -27.45 11.04
CA LEU A 159 -0.78 -27.55 9.66
C LEU A 159 -0.63 -28.98 9.11
N ARG A 160 0.45 -29.69 9.43
CA ARG A 160 0.62 -31.11 9.09
C ARG A 160 -0.44 -31.98 9.76
N GLU A 161 -0.69 -31.78 11.05
CA GLU A 161 -1.74 -32.49 11.78
C GLU A 161 -3.12 -32.26 11.15
N LEU A 162 -3.43 -30.99 10.82
CA LEU A 162 -4.69 -30.63 10.16
C LEU A 162 -4.89 -31.39 8.85
N LYS A 163 -3.84 -31.41 8.01
CA LYS A 163 -3.87 -32.06 6.70
C LYS A 163 -4.02 -33.58 6.81
N LEU A 164 -3.41 -34.19 7.82
CA LEU A 164 -3.54 -35.63 8.09
C LEU A 164 -4.94 -36.00 8.58
N GLU A 165 -5.59 -35.13 9.35
CA GLU A 165 -6.85 -35.48 10.03
C GLU A 165 -8.12 -35.13 9.21
N TRP A 166 -8.08 -34.09 8.37
CA TRP A 166 -9.29 -33.42 7.85
C TRP A 166 -9.29 -33.14 6.34
N GLU A 167 -8.42 -33.81 5.58
CA GLU A 167 -8.30 -33.68 4.11
C GLU A 167 -7.90 -32.27 3.62
N ASP A 168 -7.85 -32.09 2.30
CA ASP A 168 -7.42 -30.85 1.65
C ASP A 168 -8.41 -29.69 1.82
N LYS A 169 -9.71 -29.94 2.05
CA LYS A 169 -10.72 -28.87 2.12
C LYS A 169 -10.54 -27.97 3.34
N ILE A 170 -10.44 -28.56 4.54
CA ILE A 170 -10.24 -27.79 5.78
C ILE A 170 -8.86 -27.14 5.76
N TYR A 171 -7.82 -27.88 5.35
CA TYR A 171 -6.48 -27.34 5.21
C TYR A 171 -6.44 -26.11 4.30
N THR A 172 -7.08 -26.18 3.12
CA THR A 172 -7.13 -25.05 2.17
C THR A 172 -7.88 -23.85 2.77
N ALA A 173 -8.99 -24.09 3.48
CA ALA A 173 -9.75 -23.03 4.11
C ALA A 173 -8.94 -22.30 5.20
N ILE A 174 -8.24 -23.04 6.06
CA ILE A 174 -7.40 -22.49 7.13
C ILE A 174 -6.18 -21.77 6.57
N THR A 175 -5.48 -22.34 5.58
CA THR A 175 -4.31 -21.68 4.97
C THR A 175 -4.68 -20.44 4.18
N ARG A 176 -5.86 -20.40 3.54
CA ARG A 176 -6.42 -19.18 2.96
C ARG A 176 -6.66 -18.13 4.05
N ALA A 177 -7.34 -18.48 5.14
CA ALA A 177 -7.60 -17.56 6.25
C ALA A 177 -6.31 -17.03 6.89
N LEU A 178 -5.28 -17.88 7.05
CA LEU A 178 -3.94 -17.47 7.50
C LEU A 178 -3.34 -16.39 6.61
N LYS A 179 -3.34 -16.60 5.29
CA LYS A 179 -2.79 -15.65 4.31
C LYS A 179 -3.57 -14.33 4.34
N GLU A 180 -4.89 -14.41 4.37
CA GLU A 180 -5.74 -13.21 4.47
C GLU A 180 -5.49 -12.43 5.76
N MET A 181 -5.29 -13.11 6.91
CA MET A 181 -4.92 -12.42 8.16
C MET A 181 -3.56 -11.73 8.09
N ASP A 182 -2.56 -12.35 7.46
CA ASP A 182 -1.22 -11.76 7.31
C ASP A 182 -1.24 -10.56 6.34
N GLU A 183 -2.06 -10.62 5.30
CA GLU A 183 -2.20 -9.52 4.34
C GLU A 183 -2.98 -8.32 4.91
N TYR A 184 -4.11 -8.57 5.59
CA TYR A 184 -5.03 -7.51 5.99
C TYR A 184 -4.80 -7.00 7.41
N ASN A 185 -4.33 -7.85 8.32
CA ASN A 185 -4.14 -7.47 9.72
C ASN A 185 -3.00 -8.28 10.38
N PRO A 186 -1.77 -8.20 9.86
CA PRO A 186 -0.66 -9.05 10.31
C PRO A 186 -0.36 -8.89 11.80
N SER A 187 -0.53 -7.68 12.33
CA SER A 187 -0.28 -7.37 13.75
C SER A 187 -1.48 -7.67 14.64
N GLY A 188 -2.69 -7.30 14.21
CA GLY A 188 -3.89 -7.42 15.03
C GLY A 188 -4.47 -8.83 15.06
N ARG A 189 -4.28 -9.64 14.00
CA ARG A 189 -4.77 -11.03 13.92
C ARG A 189 -6.28 -11.18 14.21
N PHE A 190 -7.05 -10.15 13.88
CA PHE A 190 -8.51 -10.19 13.90
C PHE A 190 -9.07 -10.13 12.47
N PRO A 191 -10.21 -10.80 12.20
CA PRO A 191 -10.82 -10.74 10.90
C PRO A 191 -11.21 -9.31 10.50
N VAL A 192 -11.03 -8.96 9.23
CA VAL A 192 -11.30 -7.60 8.72
C VAL A 192 -12.39 -7.67 7.64
N PRO A 193 -13.51 -6.93 7.79
CA PRO A 193 -14.52 -6.87 6.75
C PRO A 193 -13.97 -6.13 5.54
N GLU A 194 -14.25 -6.66 4.35
CA GLU A 194 -13.80 -6.07 3.11
C GLU A 194 -14.89 -6.11 2.04
N LEU A 195 -14.99 -5.04 1.25
CA LEU A 195 -15.89 -5.00 0.10
C LEU A 195 -15.32 -5.89 -1.01
N TRP A 196 -16.06 -6.94 -1.36
CA TRP A 196 -15.61 -8.02 -2.23
C TRP A 196 -16.54 -8.22 -3.42
N ASN A 197 -15.96 -8.49 -4.58
CA ASN A 197 -16.68 -8.95 -5.76
C ASN A 197 -16.56 -10.48 -5.81
N PHE A 198 -17.62 -11.18 -5.39
CA PHE A 198 -17.63 -12.65 -5.32
C PHE A 198 -17.65 -13.31 -6.70
N LYS A 199 -18.10 -12.60 -7.72
CA LYS A 199 -18.09 -13.09 -9.10
C LYS A 199 -16.69 -13.11 -9.70
N GLU A 200 -15.89 -12.08 -9.42
CA GLU A 200 -14.52 -11.93 -9.94
C GLU A 200 -13.43 -12.39 -8.96
N ASP A 201 -13.82 -12.82 -7.76
CA ASP A 201 -12.93 -13.25 -6.67
C ASP A 201 -11.81 -12.23 -6.38
N ARG A 202 -12.21 -10.97 -6.22
CA ARG A 202 -11.29 -9.88 -5.89
C ARG A 202 -11.93 -8.82 -5.00
N ILE A 203 -11.08 -7.98 -4.44
CA ILE A 203 -11.48 -6.70 -3.85
C ILE A 203 -12.36 -5.93 -4.85
N ALA A 204 -13.55 -5.53 -4.39
CA ALA A 204 -14.40 -4.62 -5.13
C ALA A 204 -13.87 -3.18 -5.02
N THR A 205 -13.96 -2.45 -6.12
CA THR A 205 -13.61 -1.04 -6.20
C THR A 205 -14.70 -0.18 -5.54
N SER A 206 -14.33 1.00 -5.04
CA SER A 206 -15.31 1.93 -4.48
C SER A 206 -16.36 2.36 -5.50
N ARG A 207 -15.99 2.42 -6.79
CA ARG A 207 -16.93 2.72 -7.89
C ARG A 207 -17.99 1.64 -8.04
N GLU A 208 -17.59 0.37 -8.01
CA GLU A 208 -18.53 -0.75 -8.02
C GLU A 208 -19.51 -0.64 -6.86
N GLY A 209 -19.02 -0.42 -5.63
CA GLY A 209 -19.88 -0.24 -4.44
C GLY A 209 -20.85 0.94 -4.56
N ILE A 210 -20.36 2.11 -4.99
CA ILE A 210 -21.19 3.31 -5.20
C ILE A 210 -22.29 3.07 -6.23
N ASN A 211 -21.98 2.36 -7.31
CA ASN A 211 -22.97 2.04 -8.35
C ASN A 211 -24.11 1.19 -7.79
N ILE A 212 -23.81 0.20 -6.94
CA ILE A 212 -24.85 -0.61 -6.27
C ILE A 212 -25.74 0.26 -5.39
N VAL A 213 -25.11 1.10 -4.54
CA VAL A 213 -25.85 2.00 -3.65
C VAL A 213 -26.78 2.93 -4.43
N ASN A 214 -26.28 3.55 -5.50
CA ASN A 214 -27.08 4.44 -6.35
C ASN A 214 -28.26 3.70 -7.00
N SER A 215 -28.03 2.52 -7.57
CA SER A 215 -29.10 1.71 -8.17
C SER A 215 -30.17 1.32 -7.14
N CYS A 216 -29.79 1.00 -5.90
CA CYS A 216 -30.76 0.72 -4.83
C CYS A 216 -31.54 1.99 -4.42
N CYS A 217 -30.88 3.15 -4.32
CA CYS A 217 -31.57 4.42 -4.03
C CYS A 217 -32.59 4.79 -5.11
N GLU A 218 -32.28 4.56 -6.39
CA GLU A 218 -33.21 4.79 -7.51
C GLU A 218 -34.45 3.88 -7.42
N MET A 219 -34.27 2.61 -7.08
CA MET A 219 -35.40 1.66 -6.90
C MET A 219 -36.32 2.05 -5.72
N ILE A 220 -35.73 2.51 -4.61
CA ILE A 220 -36.50 2.94 -3.42
C ILE A 220 -37.29 4.22 -3.71
N ASN A 221 -36.72 5.19 -4.42
CA ASN A 221 -37.38 6.46 -4.74
C ASN A 221 -38.45 6.36 -5.86
N CYS A 222 -38.51 5.23 -6.57
CA CYS A 222 -39.55 4.94 -7.57
C CYS A 222 -40.71 4.08 -7.04
N SER A 223 -40.66 3.66 -5.77
CA SER A 223 -41.68 2.80 -5.12
C SER A 223 -42.58 3.62 -4.19
#